data_AF-A0A7S2CGW5-F1
#
_entry.id   AF-A0A7S2CGW5-F1
#
_cell.length_a   1.000
_cell.length_b   1.000
_cell.length_c   1.000
_cell.angle_alpha   90.00
_cell.angle_beta   90.00
_cell.angle_gamma   90.00
#
_symmetry.space_group_name_H-M   'P 1'
#
loop_
_entity.id
_entity.type
_entity.pdbx_description
1 polymer ?
#
loop_
_entity_poly.entity_id
_entity_poly.type
_entity_poly.pdbx_seq_one_letter_code
_entity_poly.pdbx_strand_id
1 'polypeptide(L)'
;MIQIDKESGVLGSMRGLMDTIVFLFEIMLGSSNQIQCFRESAHPMTGALFMDSFLVLAVLLGTNMLIALMAKTFDIIYEQQETNYLYLTALTTVAWQQAPVVPPPLALLGLPYLAMRCFCFSPCPCSKSATTYEKHTAEEGDELPNVPALMRKMEKYLVEHEGDQGEDDKWRTRLATKLAAIHTKLEEQSKDLEKVGALVSATNSRPNEPSESWVRCEKQMARLEEQVGAQKEMLAAHEAKIEERLQKLEELLVAKLAPLDAKLATKSHSSSAVEKEVLG
;
A
#
# COMPACT_ATOMS: atom_id res chain seq x y z
N MET A 1 -31.87 -24.59 -51.96
CA MET A 1 -30.77 -24.92 -51.03
C MET A 1 -30.11 -23.60 -50.65
N ILE A 2 -30.69 -22.92 -49.66
CA ILE A 2 -30.26 -21.58 -49.22
C ILE A 2 -29.67 -21.77 -47.82
N GLN A 3 -28.38 -21.48 -47.73
CA GLN A 3 -27.55 -21.69 -46.56
C GLN A 3 -26.96 -20.33 -46.18
N ILE A 4 -27.82 -19.39 -45.75
CA ILE A 4 -27.43 -18.08 -45.22
C ILE A 4 -28.49 -17.68 -44.18
N ASP A 5 -28.32 -18.04 -42.91
CA ASP A 5 -29.14 -17.45 -41.82
C ASP A 5 -28.62 -17.69 -40.39
N LYS A 6 -27.36 -18.12 -40.20
CA LYS A 6 -26.83 -18.38 -38.85
C LYS A 6 -25.97 -17.25 -38.26
N GLU A 7 -25.40 -16.38 -39.09
CA GLU A 7 -24.54 -15.26 -38.61
C GLU A 7 -25.32 -13.98 -38.27
N SER A 8 -26.48 -13.76 -38.87
CA SER A 8 -27.38 -12.62 -38.60
C SER A 8 -27.99 -12.66 -37.19
N GLY A 9 -28.22 -13.86 -36.64
CA GLY A 9 -28.75 -14.03 -35.28
C GLY A 9 -27.77 -13.66 -34.16
N VAL A 10 -26.46 -13.84 -34.37
CA VAL A 10 -25.43 -13.53 -33.36
C VAL A 10 -25.21 -12.01 -33.25
N LEU A 11 -25.18 -11.30 -34.38
CA LEU A 11 -25.09 -9.84 -34.41
C LEU A 11 -26.35 -9.16 -33.82
N GLY A 12 -27.53 -9.71 -34.07
CA GLY A 12 -28.77 -9.23 -33.45
C GLY A 12 -28.80 -9.46 -31.92
N SER A 13 -28.33 -10.63 -31.48
CA SER A 13 -28.23 -10.98 -30.06
C SER A 13 -27.22 -10.10 -29.31
N MET A 14 -26.05 -9.84 -29.91
CA MET A 14 -25.04 -8.94 -29.33
C MET A 14 -25.53 -7.49 -29.22
N ARG A 15 -26.32 -7.00 -30.18
CA ARG A 15 -26.89 -5.66 -30.15
C ARG A 15 -27.92 -5.52 -29.02
N GLY A 16 -28.81 -6.51 -28.88
CA GLY A 16 -29.77 -6.54 -27.77
C GLY A 16 -29.10 -6.64 -26.40
N LEU A 17 -27.98 -7.37 -26.30
CA LEU A 17 -27.19 -7.45 -25.07
C LEU A 17 -26.56 -6.10 -24.71
N MET A 18 -25.97 -5.39 -25.69
CA MET A 18 -25.40 -4.05 -25.47
C MET A 18 -26.45 -3.04 -25.04
N ASP A 19 -27.62 -3.05 -25.69
CA ASP A 19 -28.73 -2.16 -25.32
C ASP A 19 -29.21 -2.44 -23.89
N THR A 20 -29.24 -3.72 -23.48
CA THR A 20 -29.60 -4.12 -22.10
C THR A 20 -28.55 -3.69 -21.08
N ILE A 21 -27.25 -3.76 -21.41
CA ILE A 21 -26.17 -3.34 -20.52
C ILE A 21 -26.18 -1.83 -20.33
N VAL A 22 -26.31 -1.07 -21.41
CA VAL A 22 -26.41 0.40 -21.36
C VAL A 22 -27.62 0.82 -20.51
N PHE A 23 -28.76 0.15 -20.72
CA PHE A 23 -29.97 0.37 -19.94
C PHE A 23 -29.76 0.11 -18.44
N LEU A 24 -29.11 -1.00 -18.06
CA LEU A 24 -28.79 -1.29 -16.66
C LEU A 24 -27.81 -0.27 -16.06
N PHE A 25 -26.87 0.24 -16.85
CA PHE A 25 -25.89 1.24 -16.41
C PHE A 25 -26.54 2.62 -16.19
N GLU A 26 -27.45 3.04 -17.06
CA GLU A 26 -28.24 4.27 -16.87
C GLU A 26 -29.08 4.22 -15.59
N ILE A 27 -29.61 3.03 -15.27
CA ILE A 27 -30.38 2.81 -14.04
C ILE A 27 -29.47 2.86 -12.80
N MET A 28 -28.27 2.28 -12.87
CA MET A 28 -27.28 2.40 -11.79
C MET A 28 -26.88 3.86 -11.51
N LEU A 29 -26.82 4.69 -12.54
CA LEU A 29 -26.51 6.12 -12.43
C LEU A 29 -27.69 6.97 -11.93
N GLY A 30 -28.86 6.37 -11.66
CA GLY A 30 -30.00 7.05 -11.05
C GLY A 30 -31.03 7.62 -12.03
N SER A 31 -31.06 7.16 -13.28
CA SER A 31 -32.11 7.54 -14.24
C SER A 31 -33.49 7.04 -13.77
N SER A 32 -34.42 7.95 -13.49
CA SER A 32 -35.72 7.66 -12.87
C SER A 32 -36.87 7.38 -13.85
N ASN A 33 -36.65 7.55 -15.15
CA ASN A 33 -37.73 7.59 -16.15
C ASN A 33 -38.24 6.20 -16.60
N GLN A 34 -37.60 5.11 -16.21
CA GLN A 34 -37.76 3.81 -16.88
C GLN A 34 -38.40 2.71 -16.01
N ILE A 35 -38.59 2.94 -14.70
CA ILE A 35 -39.28 2.00 -13.79
C ILE A 35 -40.77 1.89 -14.13
N GLN A 36 -41.35 2.94 -14.74
CA GLN A 36 -42.76 2.96 -15.14
C GLN A 36 -43.08 1.93 -16.23
N CYS A 37 -42.19 1.73 -17.21
CA CYS A 37 -42.35 0.74 -18.28
C CYS A 37 -42.34 -0.71 -17.77
N PHE A 38 -41.60 -1.01 -16.70
CA PHE A 38 -41.59 -2.36 -16.11
C PHE A 38 -42.90 -2.72 -15.42
N ARG A 39 -43.61 -1.72 -14.90
CA ARG A 39 -44.90 -1.91 -14.23
C ARG A 39 -46.02 -2.27 -15.20
N GLU A 40 -45.87 -1.95 -16.49
CA GLU A 40 -46.80 -2.30 -17.59
C GLU A 40 -46.48 -3.64 -18.27
N SER A 41 -45.37 -4.29 -17.91
CA SER A 41 -44.94 -5.54 -18.53
C SER A 41 -45.76 -6.76 -18.08
N ALA A 42 -45.66 -7.86 -18.83
CA ALA A 42 -46.42 -9.10 -18.60
C ALA A 42 -46.14 -9.77 -17.23
N HIS A 43 -45.01 -9.46 -16.59
CA HIS A 43 -44.62 -9.98 -15.28
C HIS A 43 -44.15 -8.84 -14.36
N PRO A 44 -45.07 -7.98 -13.90
CA PRO A 44 -44.72 -6.75 -13.19
C PRO A 44 -44.05 -7.01 -11.84
N MET A 45 -44.37 -8.13 -11.17
CA MET A 45 -43.82 -8.48 -9.87
C MET A 45 -42.40 -9.03 -9.96
N THR A 46 -42.14 -9.97 -10.87
CA THR A 46 -40.81 -10.59 -11.01
C THR A 46 -39.78 -9.60 -11.54
N GLY A 47 -40.18 -8.75 -12.50
CA GLY A 47 -39.31 -7.72 -13.05
C GLY A 47 -38.93 -6.65 -12.01
N ALA A 48 -39.90 -6.16 -11.24
CA ALA A 48 -39.64 -5.19 -10.18
C ALA A 48 -38.70 -5.76 -9.10
N LEU A 49 -38.96 -6.98 -8.62
CA LEU A 49 -38.10 -7.62 -7.61
C LEU A 49 -36.66 -7.85 -8.11
N PHE A 50 -36.49 -8.22 -9.39
CA PHE A 50 -35.16 -8.38 -9.98
C PHE A 50 -34.42 -7.05 -10.03
N MET A 51 -35.06 -5.97 -10.53
CA MET A 51 -34.45 -4.64 -10.62
C MET A 51 -34.11 -4.05 -9.24
N ASP A 52 -35.01 -4.21 -8.25
CA ASP A 52 -34.76 -3.76 -6.88
C ASP A 52 -33.60 -4.56 -6.24
N SER A 53 -33.56 -5.87 -6.44
CA SER A 53 -32.45 -6.71 -5.95
C SER A 53 -31.11 -6.33 -6.61
N PHE A 54 -31.14 -6.01 -7.91
CA PHE A 54 -29.98 -5.56 -8.65
C PHE A 54 -29.49 -4.20 -8.15
N LEU A 55 -30.39 -3.25 -7.93
CA LEU A 55 -30.07 -1.94 -7.34
C LEU A 55 -29.46 -2.07 -5.94
N VAL A 56 -30.04 -2.89 -5.06
CA VAL A 56 -29.49 -3.14 -3.72
C VAL A 56 -28.11 -3.79 -3.81
N LEU A 57 -27.95 -4.82 -4.64
CA LEU A 57 -26.68 -5.52 -4.77
C LEU A 57 -25.60 -4.65 -5.41
N ALA A 58 -25.94 -3.91 -6.45
CA ALA A 58 -24.93 -3.25 -7.26
C ALA A 58 -24.65 -1.81 -6.80
N VAL A 59 -25.69 -1.07 -6.40
CA VAL A 59 -25.51 0.27 -5.81
C VAL A 59 -25.10 0.11 -4.34
N LEU A 60 -25.89 -0.53 -3.47
CA LEU A 60 -25.59 -0.52 -2.04
C LEU A 60 -24.41 -1.42 -1.65
N LEU A 61 -24.34 -2.65 -2.15
CA LEU A 61 -23.20 -3.53 -1.81
C LEU A 61 -21.99 -3.24 -2.70
N GLY A 62 -22.20 -3.12 -4.01
CA GLY A 62 -21.13 -2.89 -4.99
C GLY A 62 -20.38 -1.58 -4.78
N THR A 63 -21.07 -0.45 -4.64
CA THR A 63 -20.37 0.83 -4.45
C THR A 63 -19.71 0.93 -3.08
N ASN A 64 -20.34 0.43 -2.01
CA ASN A 64 -19.73 0.45 -0.67
C ASN A 64 -18.45 -0.40 -0.61
N MET A 65 -18.42 -1.56 -1.26
CA MET A 65 -17.21 -2.38 -1.37
C MET A 65 -16.15 -1.73 -2.26
N LEU A 66 -16.54 -1.09 -3.36
CA LEU A 66 -15.62 -0.36 -4.23
C LEU A 66 -15.00 0.84 -3.52
N ILE A 67 -15.78 1.59 -2.74
CA ILE A 67 -15.28 2.71 -1.92
C ILE A 67 -14.32 2.19 -0.85
N ALA A 68 -14.65 1.09 -0.16
CA ALA A 68 -13.75 0.48 0.83
C ALA A 68 -12.44 -0.01 0.21
N LEU A 69 -12.50 -0.60 -0.98
CA LEU A 69 -11.32 -1.02 -1.73
C LEU A 69 -10.47 0.18 -2.15
N MET A 70 -11.12 1.21 -2.72
CA MET A 70 -10.43 2.44 -3.15
C MET A 70 -9.77 3.17 -1.99
N ALA A 71 -10.42 3.25 -0.83
CA ALA A 71 -9.84 3.84 0.38
C ALA A 71 -8.56 3.10 0.80
N LYS A 72 -8.61 1.77 0.87
CA LYS A 72 -7.44 0.97 1.24
C LYS A 72 -6.32 1.02 0.20
N THR A 73 -6.66 1.04 -1.09
CA THR A 73 -5.64 1.19 -2.15
C THR A 73 -5.08 2.60 -2.20
N PHE A 74 -5.86 3.62 -1.84
CA PHE A 74 -5.39 5.00 -1.77
C PHE A 74 -4.31 5.15 -0.72
N ASP A 75 -4.48 4.60 0.49
CA ASP A 75 -3.47 4.68 1.54
C ASP A 75 -2.12 4.08 1.08
N ILE A 76 -2.16 2.88 0.46
CA ILE A 76 -0.96 2.19 -0.03
C ILE A 76 -0.32 2.96 -1.20
N ILE A 77 -1.13 3.41 -2.16
CA ILE A 77 -0.62 4.10 -3.35
C ILE A 77 -0.11 5.48 -2.98
N TYR A 78 -0.74 6.18 -2.04
CA TYR A 78 -0.38 7.55 -1.65
C TYR A 78 1.06 7.63 -1.12
N GLU A 79 1.44 6.72 -0.21
CA GLU A 79 2.82 6.65 0.32
C GLU A 79 3.85 6.39 -0.78
N GLN A 80 3.51 5.54 -1.76
CA GLN A 80 4.41 5.25 -2.88
C GLN A 80 4.39 6.33 -3.96
N GLN A 81 3.26 7.01 -4.14
CA GLN A 81 3.05 8.00 -5.19
C GLN A 81 3.86 9.27 -4.94
N GLU A 82 4.09 9.66 -3.69
CA GLU A 82 4.90 10.86 -3.39
C GLU A 82 6.32 10.72 -3.98
N THR A 83 6.99 9.60 -3.73
CA THR A 83 8.33 9.35 -4.26
C THR A 83 8.34 9.21 -5.79
N ASN A 84 7.34 8.52 -6.35
CA ASN A 84 7.22 8.35 -7.80
C ASN A 84 6.91 9.68 -8.50
N TYR A 85 6.08 10.53 -7.89
CA TYR A 85 5.78 11.87 -8.39
C TYR A 85 7.03 12.75 -8.40
N LEU A 86 7.82 12.74 -7.33
CA LEU A 86 9.09 13.48 -7.28
C LEU A 86 10.06 12.99 -8.35
N TYR A 87 10.17 11.67 -8.54
CA TYR A 87 11.01 11.07 -9.58
C TYR A 87 10.56 11.47 -11.00
N LEU A 88 9.26 11.33 -11.29
CA LEU A 88 8.70 11.72 -12.58
C LEU A 88 8.82 13.22 -12.83
N THR A 89 8.66 14.04 -11.78
CA THR A 89 8.86 15.48 -11.87
C THR A 89 10.31 15.79 -12.20
N ALA A 90 11.28 15.17 -11.53
CA ALA A 90 12.70 15.34 -11.83
C ALA A 90 13.02 14.94 -13.29
N LEU A 91 12.56 13.76 -13.74
CA LEU A 91 12.73 13.35 -15.13
C LEU A 91 12.11 14.34 -16.11
N THR A 92 10.90 14.80 -15.80
CA THR A 92 10.18 15.76 -16.64
C THR A 92 10.96 17.07 -16.72
N THR A 93 11.47 17.60 -15.61
CA THR A 93 12.27 18.84 -15.61
C THR A 93 13.55 18.69 -16.46
N VAL A 94 14.24 17.56 -16.38
CA VAL A 94 15.42 17.28 -17.22
C VAL A 94 15.03 17.19 -18.70
N ALA A 95 13.89 16.56 -19.01
CA ALA A 95 13.38 16.49 -20.37
C ALA A 95 13.02 17.88 -20.93
N TRP A 96 12.39 18.74 -20.13
CA TRP A 96 12.06 20.12 -20.52
C TRP A 96 13.30 21.00 -20.69
N GLN A 97 14.37 20.77 -19.92
CA GLN A 97 15.64 21.46 -20.14
C GLN A 97 16.26 21.16 -21.51
N GLN A 98 16.04 19.94 -22.04
CA GLN A 98 16.52 19.55 -23.37
C GLN A 98 15.54 19.91 -24.50
N ALA A 99 14.33 20.36 -24.15
CA ALA A 99 13.32 20.70 -25.14
C ALA A 99 13.69 22.02 -25.86
N PRO A 100 13.33 22.15 -27.16
CA PRO A 100 13.53 23.40 -27.87
C PRO A 100 12.72 24.53 -27.25
N VAL A 101 13.29 25.74 -27.21
CA VAL A 101 12.68 26.96 -26.64
C VAL A 101 11.37 27.38 -27.35
N VAL A 102 11.09 26.80 -28.51
CA VAL A 102 9.94 27.14 -29.36
C VAL A 102 8.79 26.18 -29.08
N PRO A 103 7.55 26.66 -28.83
CA PRO A 103 6.41 25.80 -28.55
C PRO A 103 6.08 24.90 -29.76
N PRO A 104 5.47 23.72 -29.54
CA PRO A 104 5.24 22.71 -30.58
C PRO A 104 4.67 23.20 -31.92
N PRO A 105 3.67 24.10 -31.99
CA PRO A 105 3.14 24.57 -33.28
C PRO A 105 4.14 25.43 -34.08
N LEU A 106 5.09 26.09 -33.41
CA LEU A 106 6.10 26.95 -34.05
C LEU A 106 7.44 26.23 -34.30
N ALA A 107 7.58 24.98 -33.83
CA ALA A 107 8.82 24.21 -33.95
C ALA A 107 9.25 24.01 -35.42
N LEU A 108 8.29 23.89 -36.34
CA LEU A 108 8.57 23.75 -37.77
C LEU A 108 9.22 25.01 -38.38
N LEU A 109 8.91 26.19 -37.85
CA LEU A 109 9.47 27.46 -38.33
C LEU A 109 10.95 27.62 -37.94
N GLY A 110 11.41 26.90 -36.91
CA GLY A 110 12.81 26.88 -36.46
C GLY A 110 13.71 25.92 -37.25
N LEU A 111 13.13 24.98 -38.02
CA LEU A 111 13.87 24.03 -38.85
C LEU A 111 14.80 24.67 -39.89
N PRO A 112 14.39 25.71 -40.67
CA PRO A 112 15.29 26.35 -41.63
C PRO A 112 16.51 27.01 -40.96
N TYR A 113 16.33 27.57 -39.76
CA TYR A 113 17.42 28.15 -38.97
C TYR A 113 18.40 27.06 -38.47
N LEU A 114 17.89 25.93 -37.98
CA LEU A 114 18.72 24.78 -37.59
C LEU A 114 19.46 24.17 -38.79
N ALA A 115 18.80 24.07 -39.94
CA ALA A 115 19.41 23.59 -41.17
C ALA A 115 20.57 24.50 -41.60
N MET A 116 20.36 25.82 -41.65
CA MET A 116 21.44 26.78 -41.97
C MET A 116 22.59 26.69 -40.96
N ARG A 117 22.30 26.57 -39.67
CA ARG A 117 23.35 26.42 -38.64
C ARG A 117 24.18 25.15 -38.84
N CYS A 118 23.55 24.03 -39.18
CA CYS A 118 24.26 22.78 -39.49
C CYS A 118 25.08 22.84 -40.79
N PHE A 119 24.60 23.56 -41.81
CA PHE A 119 25.30 23.69 -43.09
C PHE A 119 26.45 24.72 -43.05
N CYS A 120 26.29 25.83 -42.33
CA CYS A 120 27.29 26.91 -42.30
C CYS A 120 28.34 26.76 -41.19
N PHE A 121 28.04 26.02 -40.12
CA PHE A 121 28.96 25.74 -39.02
C PHE A 121 29.08 24.22 -38.82
N SER A 122 30.07 23.60 -39.46
CA SER A 122 30.51 22.24 -39.10
C SER A 122 31.88 22.34 -38.41
N PRO A 123 32.13 21.61 -37.31
CA PRO A 123 31.84 20.18 -37.18
C PRO A 123 30.52 19.87 -36.46
N CYS A 124 29.76 18.94 -37.05
CA CYS A 124 28.57 18.27 -36.51
C CYS A 124 28.78 17.83 -35.04
N PRO A 125 28.01 18.33 -34.06
CA PRO A 125 27.90 17.72 -32.75
C PRO A 125 26.79 16.65 -32.77
N CYS A 126 26.84 15.76 -33.75
CA CYS A 126 25.83 14.73 -33.94
C CYS A 126 26.09 13.50 -33.02
N SER A 127 27.08 13.61 -32.14
CA SER A 127 27.39 12.62 -31.10
C SER A 127 28.04 13.28 -29.88
N LYS A 128 27.36 14.27 -29.29
CA LYS A 128 27.52 14.56 -27.85
C LYS A 128 26.13 14.79 -27.32
N SER A 129 25.48 13.69 -26.95
CA SER A 129 24.33 13.70 -26.04
C SER A 129 24.58 14.76 -24.98
N ALA A 130 23.64 15.68 -24.84
CA ALA A 130 23.67 16.80 -23.93
C ALA A 130 23.96 16.36 -22.50
N THR A 131 25.23 16.30 -22.15
CA THR A 131 25.74 16.44 -20.79
C THR A 131 26.25 17.87 -20.65
N THR A 132 25.35 18.84 -20.80
CA THR A 132 25.57 20.19 -20.28
C THR A 132 24.77 20.31 -19.00
N TYR A 133 25.20 19.55 -17.99
CA TYR A 133 25.12 20.06 -16.64
C TYR A 133 26.01 21.31 -16.63
N GLU A 134 25.45 22.47 -16.31
CA GLU A 134 26.27 23.59 -15.88
C GLU A 134 27.09 23.10 -14.68
N LYS A 135 28.37 22.82 -14.93
CA LYS A 135 29.36 22.96 -13.87
C LYS A 135 29.28 24.42 -13.47
N HIS A 136 28.71 24.71 -12.29
CA HIS A 136 28.87 26.01 -11.66
C HIS A 136 30.35 26.37 -11.70
N THR A 137 30.70 27.33 -12.56
CA THR A 137 31.90 28.13 -12.39
C THR A 137 31.66 29.00 -11.17
N ALA A 138 32.05 28.46 -10.02
CA ALA A 138 32.81 29.12 -8.94
C ALA A 138 32.54 30.60 -8.56
N GLU A 139 31.38 31.21 -8.85
CA GLU A 139 31.13 32.62 -8.51
C GLU A 139 29.91 32.89 -7.62
N GLU A 140 29.18 31.88 -7.16
CA GLU A 140 28.09 32.11 -6.21
C GLU A 140 28.19 31.17 -5.00
N GLY A 141 28.99 31.60 -4.03
CA GLY A 141 28.66 31.63 -2.60
C GLY A 141 28.49 30.34 -1.80
N ASP A 142 28.17 29.20 -2.41
CA ASP A 142 28.09 27.91 -1.72
C ASP A 142 29.32 27.10 -2.10
N GLU A 143 30.29 27.08 -1.17
CA GLU A 143 31.45 26.19 -1.24
C GLU A 143 30.97 24.77 -1.59
N LEU A 144 31.25 24.34 -2.83
CA LEU A 144 31.23 22.92 -3.17
C LEU A 144 31.99 22.22 -2.04
N PRO A 145 31.36 21.31 -1.27
CA PRO A 145 31.97 20.81 -0.05
C PRO A 145 33.29 20.17 -0.43
N ASN A 146 34.38 20.77 0.05
CA ASN A 146 35.73 20.25 -0.10
C ASN A 146 35.66 18.75 0.19
N VAL A 147 36.20 17.89 -0.67
CA VAL A 147 36.08 16.42 -0.59
C VAL A 147 36.27 15.88 0.86
N PRO A 148 37.25 16.35 1.65
CA PRO A 148 37.37 16.07 3.08
C PRO A 148 36.17 16.47 3.96
N ALA A 149 35.48 17.58 3.69
CA ALA A 149 34.25 17.97 4.39
C ALA A 149 33.08 17.03 4.07
N LEU A 150 32.95 16.56 2.83
CA LEU A 150 31.98 15.54 2.44
C LEU A 150 32.28 14.20 3.12
N MET A 151 33.55 13.79 3.13
CA MET A 151 34.02 12.59 3.83
C MET A 151 33.67 12.63 5.32
N ARG A 152 33.91 13.76 6.02
CA ARG A 152 33.51 13.91 7.42
C ARG A 152 32.00 13.85 7.63
N LYS A 153 31.20 14.42 6.72
CA LYS A 153 29.73 14.33 6.78
C LYS A 153 29.26 12.90 6.56
N MET A 154 29.87 12.17 5.63
CA MET A 154 29.53 10.77 5.33
C MET A 154 29.97 9.84 6.47
N GLU A 155 31.15 10.06 7.05
CA GLU A 155 31.63 9.34 8.23
C GLU A 155 30.72 9.60 9.44
N LYS A 156 30.34 10.86 9.68
CA LYS A 156 29.38 11.21 10.73
C LYS A 156 28.03 10.52 10.51
N TYR A 157 27.52 10.53 9.27
CA TYR A 157 26.27 9.86 8.93
C TYR A 157 26.36 8.35 9.15
N LEU A 158 27.45 7.72 8.74
CA LEU A 158 27.67 6.29 8.94
C LEU A 158 27.72 5.94 10.43
N VAL A 159 28.49 6.67 11.23
CA VAL A 159 28.59 6.43 12.69
C VAL A 159 27.24 6.68 13.39
N GLU A 160 26.50 7.71 12.98
CA GLU A 160 25.20 8.04 13.56
C GLU A 160 24.12 6.99 13.21
N HIS A 161 24.23 6.34 12.05
CA HIS A 161 23.28 5.32 11.58
C HIS A 161 23.84 3.89 11.69
N GLU A 162 25.01 3.70 12.32
CA GLU A 162 25.62 2.39 12.57
C GLU A 162 24.88 1.67 13.71
N GLY A 163 23.64 1.29 13.44
CA GLY A 163 22.75 0.71 14.45
C GLY A 163 21.31 0.67 13.98
N ASP A 164 20.84 1.72 13.32
CA ASP A 164 19.41 1.91 13.00
C ASP A 164 18.86 0.83 12.06
N GLN A 165 19.58 0.45 11.01
CA GLN A 165 19.15 -0.68 10.15
C GLN A 165 19.40 -2.05 10.78
N GLY A 166 20.36 -2.14 11.72
CA GLY A 166 20.73 -3.41 12.33
C GLY A 166 19.90 -3.78 13.54
N GLU A 167 19.30 -2.82 14.24
CA GLU A 167 18.64 -3.08 15.52
C GLU A 167 17.27 -3.75 15.34
N ASP A 168 16.51 -3.34 14.33
CA ASP A 168 15.26 -3.98 13.93
C ASP A 168 15.48 -5.40 13.42
N ASP A 169 16.49 -5.62 12.57
CA ASP A 169 16.82 -6.95 12.08
C ASP A 169 17.35 -7.86 13.21
N LYS A 170 18.16 -7.31 14.13
CA LYS A 170 18.58 -8.03 15.35
C LYS A 170 17.38 -8.33 16.25
N TRP A 171 16.39 -7.45 16.34
CA TRP A 171 15.17 -7.71 17.12
C TRP A 171 14.31 -8.78 16.46
N ARG A 172 14.07 -8.70 15.15
CA ARG A 172 13.34 -9.71 14.37
C ARG A 172 13.99 -11.08 14.47
N THR A 173 15.32 -11.14 14.33
CA THR A 173 16.09 -12.38 14.47
C THR A 173 15.98 -12.93 15.90
N ARG A 174 16.13 -12.09 16.93
CA ARG A 174 15.96 -12.51 18.33
C ARG A 174 14.54 -13.01 18.63
N LEU A 175 13.53 -12.37 18.06
CA LEU A 175 12.14 -12.78 18.22
C LEU A 175 11.87 -14.12 17.50
N ALA A 176 12.34 -14.28 16.27
CA ALA A 176 12.22 -15.53 15.53
C ALA A 176 12.88 -16.70 16.27
N THR A 177 14.07 -16.50 16.83
CA THR A 177 14.76 -17.51 17.65
C THR A 177 13.96 -17.85 18.91
N LYS A 178 13.36 -16.85 19.58
CA LYS A 178 12.50 -17.09 20.75
C LYS A 178 11.23 -17.87 20.38
N LEU A 179 10.58 -17.52 19.27
CA LEU A 179 9.40 -18.22 18.78
C LEU A 179 9.71 -19.67 18.41
N ALA A 180 10.84 -19.92 17.74
CA ALA A 180 11.30 -21.27 17.44
C ALA A 180 11.53 -22.09 18.73
N ALA A 181 12.17 -21.50 19.75
CA ALA A 181 12.39 -22.16 21.03
C ALA A 181 11.09 -22.45 21.81
N ILE A 182 10.07 -21.60 21.68
CA ILE A 182 8.75 -21.84 22.26
C ILE A 182 8.07 -22.99 21.52
N HIS A 183 8.10 -22.99 20.18
CA HIS A 183 7.49 -24.04 19.37
C HIS A 183 8.08 -25.43 19.69
N THR A 184 9.40 -25.54 19.84
CA THR A 184 10.05 -26.80 20.21
C THR A 184 9.63 -27.29 21.59
N LYS A 185 9.46 -26.37 22.56
CA LYS A 185 8.98 -26.73 23.91
C LYS A 185 7.52 -27.20 23.88
N LEU A 186 6.70 -26.58 23.04
CA LEU A 186 5.28 -26.93 22.90
C LEU A 186 5.12 -28.30 22.23
N GLU A 187 5.95 -28.63 21.24
CA GLU A 187 6.01 -29.99 20.66
C GLU A 187 6.47 -31.04 21.68
N GLU A 188 7.45 -30.72 22.52
CA GLU A 188 7.91 -31.62 23.57
C GLU A 188 6.80 -31.88 24.60
N GLN A 189 6.11 -30.83 25.04
CA GLN A 189 4.95 -30.95 25.94
C GLN A 189 3.79 -31.73 25.30
N SER A 190 3.54 -31.55 24.00
CA SER A 190 2.52 -32.31 23.28
C SER A 190 2.81 -33.81 23.28
N LYS A 191 4.08 -34.20 23.03
CA LYS A 191 4.51 -35.60 23.08
C LYS A 191 4.38 -36.19 24.49
N ASP A 192 4.64 -35.40 25.52
CA ASP A 192 4.49 -35.86 26.90
C ASP A 192 3.01 -36.01 27.30
N LEU A 193 2.13 -35.13 26.82
CA LEU A 193 0.68 -35.27 26.98
C LEU A 193 0.14 -36.52 26.26
N GLU A 194 0.63 -36.84 25.05
CA GLU A 194 0.28 -38.09 24.37
C GLU A 194 0.69 -39.34 25.16
N LYS A 195 1.89 -39.35 25.74
CA LYS A 195 2.34 -40.44 26.61
C LYS A 195 1.46 -40.57 27.86
N VAL A 196 1.08 -39.45 28.48
CA VAL A 196 0.17 -39.43 29.63
C VAL A 196 -1.20 -39.97 29.23
N GLY A 197 -1.75 -39.55 28.09
CA GLY A 197 -3.01 -40.05 27.56
C GLY A 197 -2.98 -41.56 27.27
N ALA A 198 -1.87 -42.07 26.73
CA ALA A 198 -1.67 -43.50 26.51
C ALA A 198 -1.59 -44.29 27.84
N LEU A 199 -0.90 -43.74 28.85
CA LEU A 199 -0.85 -44.34 30.20
C LEU A 199 -2.22 -44.34 30.88
N VAL A 200 -2.98 -43.25 30.80
CA VAL A 200 -4.35 -43.16 31.35
C VAL A 200 -5.27 -44.17 30.67
N SER A 201 -5.21 -44.28 29.34
CA SER A 201 -6.02 -45.25 28.57
C SER A 201 -5.65 -46.71 28.89
N ALA A 202 -4.37 -47.01 29.07
CA ALA A 202 -3.90 -48.33 29.49
C ALA A 202 -4.34 -48.67 30.92
N THR A 203 -4.43 -47.67 31.81
CA THR A 203 -4.84 -47.86 33.20
C THR A 203 -6.36 -48.00 33.34
N ASN A 204 -7.15 -47.35 32.49
CA ASN A 204 -8.62 -47.46 32.46
C ASN A 204 -9.12 -48.80 31.88
N SER A 205 -8.21 -49.61 31.30
CA SER A 205 -8.49 -50.96 30.77
C SER A 205 -8.32 -52.07 31.82
N ARG A 206 -7.95 -51.74 33.06
CA ARG A 206 -7.69 -52.71 34.15
C ARG A 206 -8.75 -52.52 35.26
N PRO A 207 -9.50 -53.56 35.66
CA PRO A 207 -10.53 -53.39 36.67
C PRO A 207 -9.91 -53.25 38.07
N ASN A 208 -10.33 -52.20 38.77
CA ASN A 208 -10.26 -51.94 40.22
C ASN A 208 -8.95 -52.31 40.94
N GLU A 209 -8.05 -51.34 41.06
CA GLU A 209 -7.33 -51.00 42.30
C GLU A 209 -6.66 -49.61 42.16
N PRO A 210 -6.72 -48.72 43.17
CA PRO A 210 -6.05 -47.42 43.11
C PRO A 210 -4.55 -47.64 43.33
N SER A 211 -3.83 -48.00 42.26
CA SER A 211 -2.38 -48.11 42.30
C SER A 211 -1.75 -46.72 42.41
N GLU A 212 -0.66 -46.60 43.18
CA GLU A 212 0.12 -45.37 43.37
C GLU A 212 0.50 -44.64 42.06
N SER A 213 0.45 -45.34 40.93
CA SER A 213 0.64 -44.80 39.58
C SER A 213 -0.44 -43.81 39.16
N TRP A 214 -1.71 -43.98 39.57
CA TRP A 214 -2.80 -43.05 39.23
C TRP A 214 -2.64 -41.71 39.95
N VAL A 215 -2.34 -41.76 41.24
CA VAL A 215 -2.00 -40.58 42.05
C VAL A 215 -0.76 -39.86 41.50
N ARG A 216 0.22 -40.62 41.00
CA ARG A 216 1.41 -40.05 40.34
C ARG A 216 1.06 -39.35 39.03
N CYS A 217 0.17 -39.92 38.22
CA CYS A 217 -0.30 -39.37 36.95
C CYS A 217 -1.12 -38.09 37.16
N GLU A 218 -2.05 -38.09 38.12
CA GLU A 218 -2.85 -36.92 38.50
C GLU A 218 -1.96 -35.77 39.00
N LYS A 219 -0.94 -36.08 39.81
CA LYS A 219 0.06 -35.10 40.26
C LYS A 219 0.97 -34.59 39.14
N GLN A 220 1.11 -35.33 38.02
CA GLN A 220 1.83 -34.85 36.83
C GLN A 220 0.94 -33.97 35.98
N MET A 221 -0.34 -34.31 35.80
CA MET A 221 -1.30 -33.45 35.08
C MET A 221 -1.50 -32.11 35.78
N ALA A 222 -1.67 -32.11 37.10
CA ALA A 222 -1.79 -30.86 37.88
C ALA A 222 -0.56 -29.93 37.72
N ARG A 223 0.65 -30.50 37.63
CA ARG A 223 1.87 -29.72 37.38
C ARG A 223 1.95 -29.18 35.95
N LEU A 224 1.48 -29.95 34.97
CA LEU A 224 1.41 -29.48 33.57
C LEU A 224 0.37 -28.38 33.40
N GLU A 225 -0.79 -28.49 34.03
CA GLU A 225 -1.81 -27.43 34.03
C GLU A 225 -1.29 -26.14 34.68
N GLU A 226 -0.56 -26.25 35.79
CA GLU A 226 0.08 -25.09 36.44
C GLU A 226 1.14 -24.44 35.53
N GLN A 227 1.97 -25.25 34.84
CA GLN A 227 2.96 -24.72 33.89
C GLN A 227 2.31 -24.05 32.68
N VAL A 228 1.23 -24.62 32.15
CA VAL A 228 0.46 -24.03 31.04
C VAL A 228 -0.22 -22.74 31.48
N GLY A 229 -0.77 -22.70 32.71
CA GLY A 229 -1.31 -21.49 33.32
C GLY A 229 -0.27 -20.38 33.41
N ALA A 230 0.91 -20.68 33.97
CA ALA A 230 2.00 -19.73 34.08
C ALA A 230 2.51 -19.22 32.72
N GLN A 231 2.54 -20.09 31.69
CA GLN A 231 2.91 -19.67 30.33
C GLN A 231 1.86 -18.77 29.69
N LYS A 232 0.57 -19.04 29.92
CA LYS A 232 -0.52 -18.16 29.45
C LYS A 232 -0.45 -16.78 30.10
N GLU A 233 -0.16 -16.72 31.39
CA GLU A 233 0.03 -15.44 32.09
C GLU A 233 1.26 -14.68 31.57
N MET A 234 2.38 -15.36 31.31
CA MET A 234 3.53 -14.72 30.67
C MET A 234 3.22 -14.19 29.26
N LEU A 235 2.42 -14.92 28.48
CA LEU A 235 2.00 -14.49 27.15
C LEU A 235 1.12 -13.23 27.22
N ALA A 236 0.11 -13.23 28.10
CA ALA A 236 -0.76 -12.09 28.32
C ALA A 236 0.00 -10.85 28.82
N ALA A 237 1.00 -11.04 29.71
CA ALA A 237 1.86 -9.95 30.15
C ALA A 237 2.74 -9.39 29.01
N HIS A 238 3.16 -10.26 28.08
CA HIS A 238 3.91 -9.83 26.90
C HIS A 238 3.03 -9.06 25.91
N GLU A 239 1.78 -9.49 25.70
CA GLU A 239 0.79 -8.78 24.87
C GLU A 239 0.50 -7.38 25.44
N ALA A 240 0.23 -7.27 26.74
CA ALA A 240 0.00 -5.98 27.40
C ALA A 240 1.20 -5.02 27.24
N LYS A 241 2.43 -5.55 27.31
CA LYS A 241 3.65 -4.74 27.12
C LYS A 241 3.86 -4.29 25.67
N ILE A 242 3.33 -5.04 24.71
CA ILE A 242 3.32 -4.65 23.29
C ILE A 242 2.30 -3.52 23.09
N GLU A 243 1.11 -3.63 23.66
CA GLU A 243 0.08 -2.58 23.59
C GLU A 243 0.56 -1.26 24.22
N GLU A 244 1.24 -1.31 25.38
CA GLU A 244 1.83 -0.12 26.02
C GLU A 244 2.87 0.55 25.10
N ARG A 245 3.71 -0.25 24.41
CA ARG A 245 4.70 0.27 23.47
C ARG A 245 4.05 0.89 22.24
N LEU A 246 2.96 0.32 21.74
CA LEU A 246 2.21 0.87 20.62
C LEU A 246 1.58 2.21 20.98
N GLN A 247 0.93 2.32 22.13
CA GLN A 247 0.37 3.60 22.61
C GLN A 247 1.45 4.68 22.74
N LYS A 248 2.62 4.32 23.29
CA LYS A 248 3.73 5.26 23.42
C LYS A 248 4.30 5.71 22.06
N LEU A 249 4.31 4.82 21.07
CA LEU A 249 4.70 5.17 19.70
C LEU A 249 3.67 6.09 19.05
N GLU A 250 2.37 5.86 19.25
CA GLU A 250 1.31 6.75 18.77
C GLU A 250 1.44 8.15 19.40
N GLU A 251 1.67 8.26 20.70
CA GLU A 251 1.91 9.55 21.38
C GLU A 251 3.13 10.29 20.81
N LEU A 252 4.24 9.57 20.58
CA LEU A 252 5.44 10.15 19.98
C LEU A 252 5.22 10.60 18.53
N LEU A 253 4.40 9.86 17.78
CA LEU A 253 4.07 10.18 16.40
C LEU A 253 3.18 11.43 16.34
N VAL A 254 2.14 11.52 17.18
CA VAL A 254 1.30 12.72 17.33
C VAL A 254 2.12 13.94 17.78
N ALA A 255 3.02 13.76 18.76
CA ALA A 255 3.90 14.83 19.24
C ALA A 255 4.87 15.35 18.17
N LYS A 256 5.31 14.49 17.24
CA LYS A 256 6.17 14.88 16.12
C LYS A 256 5.40 15.49 14.93
N LEU A 257 4.13 15.14 14.75
CA LEU A 257 3.25 15.71 13.71
C LEU A 257 2.73 17.11 14.07
N ALA A 258 2.40 17.38 15.34
CA ALA A 258 1.92 18.69 15.79
C ALA A 258 2.81 19.89 15.38
N PRO A 259 4.16 19.84 15.47
CA PRO A 259 5.01 20.95 15.02
C PRO A 259 5.16 21.05 13.49
N LEU A 260 4.85 20.00 12.73
CA LEU A 260 4.84 20.05 11.26
C LEU A 260 3.60 20.78 10.73
N ASP A 261 2.44 20.55 11.34
CA ASP A 261 1.21 21.29 11.00
C ASP A 261 1.31 22.79 11.34
N ALA A 262 1.95 23.14 12.46
CA ALA A 262 2.21 24.53 12.81
C ALA A 262 3.18 25.23 11.82
N LYS A 263 4.14 24.48 11.25
CA LYS A 263 5.04 24.98 10.20
C LYS A 263 4.36 25.10 8.84
N LEU A 264 3.40 24.24 8.51
CA LEU A 264 2.58 24.38 7.30
C LEU A 264 1.61 25.58 7.40
N ALA A 265 0.99 25.79 8.56
CA ALA A 265 0.07 26.92 8.78
C ALA A 265 0.78 28.29 8.72
N THR A 266 2.02 28.39 9.20
CA THR A 266 2.80 29.64 9.12
C THR A 266 3.34 29.91 7.72
N LYS A 267 3.59 28.87 6.91
CA LYS A 267 4.02 29.01 5.51
C LYS A 267 2.89 29.41 4.56
N SER A 268 1.62 29.15 4.89
CA SER A 268 0.48 29.61 4.08
C SER A 268 0.17 31.10 4.29
N HIS A 269 0.47 31.67 5.46
CA HIS A 269 0.29 33.10 5.72
C HIS A 269 1.43 33.99 5.21
N SER A 270 2.65 33.47 5.01
CA SER A 270 3.72 34.25 4.37
C SER A 270 3.58 34.31 2.84
N SER A 271 2.83 33.40 2.22
CA SER A 271 2.63 33.39 0.77
C SER A 271 1.56 34.39 0.29
N SER A 272 0.63 34.85 1.14
CA SER A 272 -0.38 35.85 0.73
C SER A 272 0.03 37.30 1.01
N ALA A 273 1.12 37.52 1.76
CA ALA A 273 1.66 38.86 2.00
C ALA A 273 2.52 39.38 0.83
N VAL A 274 3.20 38.48 0.10
CA VAL A 274 4.09 38.87 -1.01
C VAL A 274 3.30 39.28 -2.26
N GLU A 275 2.05 38.83 -2.43
CA GLU A 275 1.23 39.19 -3.60
C GLU A 275 0.59 40.58 -3.51
N LYS A 276 0.68 41.27 -2.35
CA LYS A 276 0.14 42.63 -2.17
C LYS A 276 1.17 43.76 -2.32
N GLU A 277 2.47 43.47 -2.40
CA GLU A 277 3.51 44.49 -2.60
C GLU A 277 3.97 44.62 -4.07
N VAL A 278 3.54 43.75 -4.98
CA VAL A 278 3.94 43.80 -6.41
C VAL A 278 2.92 44.57 -7.28
N LEU A 279 1.84 45.11 -6.68
CA LEU A 279 0.77 45.84 -7.38
C LEU A 279 0.48 47.24 -6.79
N GLY A 280 1.43 47.82 -6.05
CA GLY A 280 1.39 49.20 -5.54
C GLY A 280 2.38 50.11 -6.25
#